data_AF-A0A534CNA2-F1
#
_entry.id   AF-A0A534CNA2-F1
#
_cell.length_a   1.000
_cell.length_b   1.000
_cell.length_c   1.000
_cell.angle_alpha   90.00
_cell.angle_beta   90.00
_cell.angle_gamma   90.00
#
_symmetry.space_group_name_H-M   'P 1'
#
loop_
_entity.id
_entity.type
_entity.pdbx_description
1 polymer ?
#
loop_
_entity_poly.entity_id
_entity_poly.type
_entity_poly.pdbx_seq_one_letter_code
_entity_poly.pdbx_strand_id
1 'polypeptide(L)'
;MVPRCVQCCFQAAATLAGTALCWSAAPARSDPAPNDYPTYARVEYVQECMIRNGGNLAYLYKCSCVIDRLAEHFTYDEFVEASTFVHYAAAPGEAGGIFRDPERAKERTKLYRSLEAEAYRACGLKPPTGATR
;
A
#
# COMPACT_ATOMS: atom_id res chain seq x y z
N MET A 1 -4.19 -18.26 -18.58
CA MET A 1 -4.79 -18.90 -19.78
C MET A 1 -5.92 -18.01 -20.28
N VAL A 2 -6.13 -17.95 -21.61
CA VAL A 2 -6.95 -16.98 -22.41
C VAL A 2 -6.13 -15.74 -22.87
N PRO A 3 -6.11 -15.37 -24.19
CA PRO A 3 -5.28 -16.05 -25.19
C PRO A 3 -4.47 -15.10 -26.11
N ARG A 4 -3.23 -15.49 -26.44
CA ARG A 4 -2.31 -14.84 -27.40
C ARG A 4 -2.63 -15.17 -28.88
N CYS A 5 -3.90 -15.19 -29.28
CA CYS A 5 -4.29 -15.71 -30.61
C CYS A 5 -4.80 -14.68 -31.63
N VAL A 6 -5.04 -13.41 -31.28
CA VAL A 6 -5.71 -12.45 -32.20
C VAL A 6 -4.75 -11.46 -32.86
N GLN A 7 -3.43 -11.62 -32.72
CA GLN A 7 -2.47 -10.62 -33.25
C GLN A 7 -1.70 -11.05 -34.52
N CYS A 8 -1.80 -12.31 -34.96
CA CYS A 8 -0.94 -12.83 -36.04
C CYS A 8 -1.55 -12.87 -37.45
N CYS A 9 -2.74 -12.33 -37.70
CA CYS A 9 -3.38 -12.47 -39.02
C CYS A 9 -3.32 -11.24 -39.94
N PHE A 10 -2.70 -10.12 -39.53
CA PHE A 10 -2.61 -8.92 -40.39
C PHE A 10 -1.17 -8.66 -40.84
N GLN A 11 -0.65 -9.50 -41.73
CA GLN A 11 0.46 -9.12 -42.60
C GLN A 11 0.29 -9.74 -43.99
N ALA A 12 0.07 -8.89 -44.99
CA ALA A 12 0.78 -8.91 -46.28
C ALA A 12 0.18 -7.87 -47.23
N ALA A 13 0.86 -6.72 -47.41
CA ALA A 13 1.00 -6.05 -48.71
C ALA A 13 1.97 -4.87 -48.55
N ALA A 14 2.98 -4.86 -49.42
CA ALA A 14 4.18 -4.04 -49.35
C ALA A 14 4.00 -2.61 -49.88
N THR A 15 4.74 -1.65 -49.33
CA THR A 15 5.43 -0.59 -50.10
C THR A 15 6.69 -0.09 -49.40
N LEU A 16 7.66 0.26 -50.25
CA LEU A 16 9.07 0.59 -50.08
C LEU A 16 9.43 1.73 -49.13
N ALA A 17 10.68 1.63 -48.62
CA ALA A 17 11.58 2.72 -48.20
C ALA A 17 11.12 3.61 -47.03
N GLY A 18 11.43 3.18 -45.81
CA GLY A 18 11.42 4.03 -44.62
C GLY A 18 12.24 3.38 -43.52
N THR A 19 13.37 4.00 -43.19
CA THR A 19 14.32 3.67 -42.11
C THR A 19 13.75 2.80 -40.98
N ALA A 20 14.23 1.55 -40.92
CA ALA A 20 14.04 0.65 -39.79
C ALA A 20 14.87 1.15 -38.58
N LEU A 21 14.34 2.14 -37.87
CA LEU A 21 14.65 2.31 -36.45
C LEU A 21 13.84 1.24 -35.72
N CYS A 22 14.43 0.05 -35.58
CA CYS A 22 13.97 -0.94 -34.62
C CYS A 22 14.12 -0.33 -33.22
N TRP A 23 13.06 0.35 -32.76
CA TRP A 23 12.88 0.73 -31.38
C TRP A 23 12.66 -0.57 -30.59
N SER A 24 13.76 -1.20 -30.19
CA SER A 24 13.75 -2.23 -29.17
C SER A 24 13.35 -1.58 -27.84
N ALA A 25 12.05 -1.42 -27.61
CA ALA A 25 11.53 -1.14 -26.28
C ALA A 25 11.76 -2.40 -25.46
N ALA A 26 12.96 -2.53 -24.88
CA ALA A 26 13.12 -3.41 -23.73
C ALA A 26 12.07 -2.95 -22.71
N PRO A 27 11.21 -3.84 -22.18
CA PRO A 27 10.43 -3.46 -21.02
C PRO A 27 11.47 -3.13 -19.95
N ALA A 28 11.54 -1.87 -19.55
CA ALA A 28 12.20 -1.53 -18.30
C ALA A 28 11.45 -2.33 -17.23
N ARG A 29 11.97 -3.49 -16.87
CA ARG A 29 11.66 -4.07 -15.57
C ARG A 29 12.29 -3.09 -14.59
N SER A 30 11.51 -2.09 -14.20
CA SER A 30 11.66 -1.56 -12.86
C SER A 30 11.56 -2.77 -11.96
N ASP A 31 12.63 -3.09 -11.23
CA ASP A 31 12.46 -3.94 -10.07
C ASP A 31 11.27 -3.36 -9.29
N PRO A 32 10.29 -4.17 -8.89
CA PRO A 32 9.22 -3.69 -8.01
C PRO A 32 9.92 -2.92 -6.90
N ALA A 33 9.53 -1.67 -6.70
CA ALA A 33 10.16 -0.88 -5.66
C ALA A 33 10.00 -1.67 -4.36
N PRO A 34 11.00 -1.67 -3.46
CA PRO A 34 10.79 -2.24 -2.14
C PRO A 34 9.50 -1.62 -1.59
N ASN A 35 8.49 -2.48 -1.41
CA ASN A 35 7.17 -2.16 -0.86
C ASN A 35 6.24 -1.41 -1.85
N ASP A 36 5.85 -2.12 -2.91
CA ASP A 36 4.90 -1.71 -3.95
C ASP A 36 3.46 -1.55 -3.42
N TYR A 37 3.22 -0.49 -2.66
CA TYR A 37 1.87 -0.11 -2.31
C TYR A 37 1.25 0.66 -3.48
N PRO A 38 0.04 0.32 -3.92
CA PRO A 38 -0.61 1.04 -4.98
C PRO A 38 -0.92 2.47 -4.54
N THR A 39 -0.93 3.40 -5.49
CA THR A 39 -1.09 4.84 -5.22
C THR A 39 -2.34 5.14 -4.40
N TYR A 40 -3.45 4.45 -4.68
CA TYR A 40 -4.70 4.66 -3.94
C TYR A 40 -4.55 4.32 -2.45
N ALA A 41 -3.87 3.22 -2.10
CA ALA A 41 -3.69 2.81 -0.71
C ALA A 41 -2.83 3.80 0.07
N ARG A 42 -1.78 4.34 -0.58
CA ARG A 42 -0.94 5.39 0.01
C ARG A 42 -1.77 6.64 0.29
N VAL A 43 -2.58 7.08 -0.69
CA VAL A 43 -3.43 8.27 -0.57
C VAL A 43 -4.51 8.09 0.49
N GLU A 44 -5.16 6.93 0.56
CA GLU A 44 -6.16 6.61 1.58
C GLU A 44 -5.56 6.68 2.99
N TYR A 45 -4.41 6.03 3.20
CA TYR A 45 -3.72 6.10 4.49
C TYR A 45 -3.34 7.53 4.88
N VAL A 46 -2.77 8.29 3.94
CA VAL A 46 -2.34 9.68 4.17
C VAL A 46 -3.54 10.55 4.56
N GLN A 47 -4.68 10.40 3.86
CA GLN A 47 -5.90 11.13 4.20
C GLN A 47 -6.41 10.79 5.60
N GLU A 48 -6.45 9.50 5.96
CA GLU A 48 -6.89 9.10 7.30
C GLU A 48 -5.94 9.61 8.39
N CYS A 49 -4.63 9.49 8.18
CA CYS A 49 -3.63 10.04 9.09
C CYS A 49 -3.79 11.55 9.26
N MET A 50 -4.05 12.30 8.18
CA MET A 50 -4.30 13.74 8.26
C MET A 50 -5.54 14.02 9.11
N ILE A 51 -6.66 13.34 8.87
CA ILE A 51 -7.90 13.49 9.66
C ILE A 51 -7.63 13.27 11.15
N ARG A 52 -6.88 12.23 11.50
CA ARG A 52 -6.49 11.92 12.90
C ARG A 52 -5.61 12.99 13.56
N ASN A 53 -4.88 13.79 12.77
CA ASN A 53 -3.94 14.80 13.27
C ASN A 53 -4.44 16.25 13.12
N GLY A 54 -5.69 16.47 12.67
CA GLY A 54 -6.30 17.81 12.57
C GLY A 54 -6.70 18.24 11.16
N GLY A 55 -6.57 17.35 10.17
CA GLY A 55 -7.21 17.47 8.85
C GLY A 55 -6.63 18.52 7.91
N ASN A 56 -5.54 19.20 8.26
CA ASN A 56 -4.94 20.23 7.40
C ASN A 56 -3.73 19.70 6.61
N LEU A 57 -3.42 20.37 5.49
CA LEU A 57 -2.33 20.00 4.58
C LEU A 57 -0.93 20.06 5.21
N ALA A 58 -0.74 20.69 6.38
CA ALA A 58 0.56 20.70 7.05
C ALA A 58 1.00 19.30 7.51
N TYR A 59 0.05 18.36 7.63
CA TYR A 59 0.33 16.97 7.97
C TYR A 59 0.63 16.08 6.78
N LEU A 60 0.44 16.56 5.54
CA LEU A 60 0.62 15.76 4.32
C LEU A 60 1.98 15.06 4.29
N TYR A 61 3.07 15.82 4.43
CA TYR A 61 4.43 15.27 4.39
C TYR A 61 4.73 14.32 5.54
N LYS A 62 4.20 14.60 6.74
CA LYS A 62 4.41 13.74 7.92
C LYS A 62 3.66 12.42 7.78
N CYS A 63 2.42 12.45 7.30
CA CYS A 63 1.62 11.26 7.08
C CYS A 63 2.15 10.41 5.92
N SER A 64 2.67 11.03 4.85
CA SER A 64 3.39 10.32 3.78
C SER A 64 4.62 9.59 4.32
N CYS A 65 5.41 10.26 5.18
CA CYS A 65 6.54 9.63 5.86
C CYS A 65 6.14 8.38 6.66
N VAL A 66 4.98 8.41 7.35
CA VAL A 66 4.54 7.26 8.15
C VAL A 66 4.25 6.04 7.28
N ILE A 67 3.51 6.20 6.17
CA ILE A 67 3.19 5.05 5.30
C ILE A 67 4.44 4.50 4.62
N ASP A 68 5.41 5.35 4.29
CA ASP A 68 6.69 4.91 3.73
C ASP A 68 7.47 4.06 4.74
N ARG A 69 7.51 4.48 6.02
CA ARG A 69 8.13 3.68 7.09
C ARG A 69 7.40 2.38 7.37
N LEU A 70 6.06 2.38 7.33
CA LEU A 70 5.30 1.13 7.46
C LEU A 70 5.60 0.17 6.32
N ALA A 71 5.74 0.70 5.10
CA ALA A 71 6.06 -0.08 3.92
C ALA A 71 7.40 -0.82 4.10
N GLU A 72 8.42 -0.22 4.74
CA GLU A 72 9.70 -0.89 5.04
C GLU A 72 9.57 -2.22 5.82
N HIS A 73 8.45 -2.44 6.51
CA HIS A 73 8.22 -3.62 7.37
C HIS A 73 7.12 -4.55 6.88
N PHE A 74 6.28 -4.11 5.95
CA PHE A 74 5.11 -4.85 5.50
C PHE A 74 5.06 -4.91 3.98
N THR A 75 4.83 -6.09 3.43
CA THR A 75 4.27 -6.20 2.07
C THR A 75 2.88 -5.57 2.03
N TYR A 76 2.38 -5.21 0.84
CA TYR A 76 1.07 -4.59 0.72
C TYR A 76 -0.06 -5.47 1.31
N ASP A 77 -0.04 -6.78 1.03
CA ASP A 77 -1.01 -7.72 1.57
C ASP A 77 -0.94 -7.81 3.10
N GLU A 78 0.27 -7.77 3.66
CA GLU A 78 0.46 -7.76 5.11
C GLU A 78 -0.04 -6.46 5.75
N PHE A 79 0.15 -5.33 5.08
CA PHE A 79 -0.39 -4.06 5.53
C PHE A 79 -1.91 -4.04 5.49
N VAL A 80 -2.52 -4.52 4.42
CA VAL A 80 -3.98 -4.61 4.31
C VAL A 80 -4.54 -5.52 5.40
N GLU A 81 -3.93 -6.68 5.62
CA GLU A 81 -4.34 -7.60 6.68
C GLU A 81 -4.23 -6.96 8.07
N ALA A 82 -3.07 -6.39 8.39
CA ALA A 82 -2.82 -5.86 9.73
C ALA A 82 -3.62 -4.58 10.03
N SER A 83 -3.75 -3.68 9.05
CA SER A 83 -4.60 -2.48 9.17
C SER A 83 -6.07 -2.89 9.35
N THR A 84 -6.54 -3.90 8.61
CA THR A 84 -7.91 -4.44 8.75
C THR A 84 -8.17 -4.91 10.18
N PHE A 85 -7.27 -5.71 10.77
CA PHE A 85 -7.44 -6.13 12.16
C PHE A 85 -7.52 -4.93 13.12
N VAL A 86 -6.66 -3.93 12.95
CA VAL A 86 -6.67 -2.73 13.81
C VAL A 86 -7.95 -1.91 13.66
N HIS A 87 -8.43 -1.68 12.43
CA HIS A 87 -9.61 -0.87 12.18
C HIS A 87 -10.90 -1.55 12.65
N TYR A 88 -11.09 -2.83 12.31
CA TYR A 88 -12.32 -3.55 12.62
C TYR A 88 -12.37 -4.12 14.03
N ALA A 89 -11.24 -4.30 14.71
CA ALA A 89 -11.23 -4.66 16.14
C ALA A 89 -11.88 -3.58 17.03
N ALA A 90 -11.97 -2.33 16.56
CA ALA A 90 -12.65 -1.25 17.27
C ALA A 90 -14.19 -1.29 17.14
N ALA A 91 -14.73 -2.13 16.25
CA ALA A 91 -16.18 -2.27 16.10
C ALA A 91 -16.82 -2.86 17.37
N PRO A 92 -18.00 -2.36 17.80
CA PRO A 92 -18.66 -2.86 18.99
C PRO A 92 -19.26 -4.27 18.78
N GLY A 93 -19.39 -5.02 19.88
CA GLY A 93 -20.06 -6.32 19.92
C GLY A 93 -19.29 -7.46 19.26
N GLU A 94 -20.04 -8.48 18.84
CA GLU A 94 -19.51 -9.71 18.21
C GLU A 94 -18.81 -9.43 16.88
N ALA A 95 -19.27 -8.41 16.14
CA ALA A 95 -18.67 -8.02 14.86
C ALA A 95 -17.19 -7.64 15.01
N GLY A 96 -16.82 -6.90 16.06
CA GLY A 96 -15.41 -6.63 16.39
C GLY A 96 -14.68 -7.84 16.97
N GLY A 97 -15.41 -8.76 17.61
CA GLY A 97 -14.90 -10.04 18.14
C GLY A 97 -14.13 -10.84 17.10
N ILE A 98 -14.71 -10.95 15.90
CA ILE A 98 -14.13 -11.66 14.76
C ILE A 98 -12.73 -11.13 14.38
N PHE A 99 -12.47 -9.83 14.60
CA PHE A 99 -11.20 -9.19 14.25
C PHE A 99 -10.25 -9.00 15.44
N ARG A 100 -10.70 -9.18 16.69
CA ARG A 100 -9.86 -8.99 17.90
C ARG A 100 -9.50 -10.30 18.62
N ASP A 101 -10.34 -11.32 18.50
CA ASP A 101 -10.22 -12.55 19.30
C ASP A 101 -9.24 -13.59 18.72
N PRO A 102 -9.13 -13.78 17.38
CA PRO A 102 -8.19 -14.74 16.82
C PRO A 102 -6.72 -14.41 17.16
N GLU A 103 -5.91 -15.43 17.41
CA GLU A 103 -4.52 -15.21 17.86
C GLU A 103 -3.66 -14.48 16.82
N ARG A 104 -3.79 -14.87 15.54
CA ARG A 104 -3.15 -14.17 14.41
C ARG A 104 -3.55 -12.69 14.37
N ALA A 105 -4.80 -12.36 14.68
CA ALA A 105 -5.26 -10.97 14.68
C ALA A 105 -4.59 -10.15 15.78
N LYS A 106 -4.41 -10.73 16.99
CA LYS A 106 -3.69 -10.09 18.10
C LYS A 106 -2.22 -9.85 17.77
N GLU A 107 -1.53 -10.85 17.22
CA GLU A 107 -0.12 -10.75 16.82
C GLU A 107 0.08 -9.63 15.79
N ARG A 108 -0.74 -9.62 14.73
CA ARG A 108 -0.67 -8.61 13.66
C ARG A 108 -1.06 -7.23 14.14
N THR A 109 -2.09 -7.12 14.97
CA THR A 109 -2.50 -5.85 15.61
C THR A 109 -1.39 -5.28 16.47
N LYS A 110 -0.75 -6.10 17.31
CA LYS A 110 0.34 -5.68 18.19
C LYS A 110 1.55 -5.19 17.38
N LEU A 111 1.94 -5.95 16.36
CA LEU A 111 3.05 -5.58 15.47
C LEU A 111 2.77 -4.26 14.74
N TYR A 112 1.59 -4.14 14.12
CA TYR A 112 1.19 -2.94 13.41
C TYR A 112 1.18 -1.71 14.32
N ARG A 113 0.55 -1.80 15.50
CA ARG A 113 0.49 -0.69 16.46
C ARG A 113 1.88 -0.25 16.93
N SER A 114 2.78 -1.20 17.18
CA SER A 114 4.17 -0.90 17.57
C SER A 114 4.90 -0.13 16.47
N LEU A 115 4.88 -0.64 15.24
CA LEU A 115 5.56 -0.03 14.10
C LEU A 115 4.93 1.31 13.70
N GLU A 116 3.60 1.42 13.75
CA GLU A 116 2.90 2.69 13.52
C GLU A 116 3.28 3.72 14.59
N ALA A 117 3.36 3.34 15.86
CA ALA A 117 3.82 4.26 16.91
C ALA A 117 5.25 4.74 16.68
N GLU A 118 6.14 3.85 16.24
CA GLU A 118 7.52 4.19 15.92
C GLU A 118 7.61 5.12 14.70
N ALA A 119 6.92 4.78 13.62
CA ALA A 119 6.84 5.59 12.41
C ALA A 119 6.28 6.99 12.70
N TYR A 120 5.22 7.09 13.50
CA TYR A 120 4.67 8.38 13.93
C TYR A 120 5.72 9.23 14.66
N ARG A 121 6.45 8.65 15.63
CA ARG A 121 7.52 9.35 16.34
C ARG A 121 8.63 9.80 15.39
N ALA A 122 9.08 8.91 14.51
CA ALA A 122 10.14 9.19 13.54
C ALA A 122 9.75 10.31 12.56
N CYS A 123 8.47 10.41 12.21
CA CYS A 123 7.92 11.39 11.28
C CYS A 123 7.40 12.67 11.98
N GLY A 124 7.67 12.86 13.28
CA GLY A 124 7.30 14.07 14.01
C GLY A 124 5.80 14.23 14.27
N LEU A 125 5.11 13.11 14.49
CA LEU A 125 3.71 13.01 14.91
C LEU A 125 3.57 12.37 16.29
N LYS A 126 2.45 12.66 16.96
CA LYS A 126 2.07 11.96 18.18
C LYS A 126 1.42 10.62 17.82
N PRO A 127 1.89 9.47 18.34
CA PRO A 127 1.30 8.17 18.05
C PRO A 127 -0.22 8.12 18.30
N PRO A 128 -0.97 7.35 17.49
CA PRO A 128 -2.42 7.23 17.65
C PRO A 128 -2.79 6.59 19.00
N THR A 129 -3.96 6.95 19.52
CA THR A 129 -4.47 6.41 20.79
C THR A 129 -4.69 4.90 20.68
N GLY A 130 -3.99 4.13 21.50
CA GLY A 130 -4.02 2.66 21.47
C GLY A 130 -2.76 2.01 20.87
N ALA A 131 -1.82 2.79 20.32
CA ALA A 131 -0.61 2.23 19.69
C ALA A 131 0.35 1.46 20.64
N THR A 132 0.12 1.53 21.95
CA THR A 132 0.91 0.85 22.99
C THR A 132 0.12 -0.14 23.85
N ARG A 133 -1.17 -0.31 23.59
CA ARG A 133 -2.09 -1.17 24.36
C ARG A 133 -2.62 -2.30 23.50
#